data_AF-A0A927N8M7-F1
#
_entry.id   AF-A0A927N8M7-F1
#
_cell.length_a   1.000
_cell.length_b   1.000
_cell.length_c   1.000
_cell.angle_alpha   90.00
_cell.angle_beta   90.00
_cell.angle_gamma   90.00
#
_symmetry.space_group_name_H-M   'P 1'
#
loop_
_entity.id
_entity.type
_entity.pdbx_description
1 polymer ?
#
loop_
_entity_poly.entity_id
_entity_poly.type
_entity_poly.pdbx_seq_one_letter_code
_entity_poly.pdbx_strand_id
1 'polypeptide(L)'
;MAWLAAQTFDASTAEAVESRLRLHALPTLGSMALRQVRPSTIQSWIRGLEHLAPTYRKVIYANVSTIFTAAVDDELLTKNPCRAPSVRRPRAERASVVPWSRDQVLAVRAALPDRYGIVATLAAGLGLRQGEVFGLSPVDVDFLRGQVKIVRQVKLFSRNRQVFALPKGRKTRTLPLPASVRDELAAYLTQHPVKAVTLPWLHPGGEEHTVSLVVTSRESKAINRNYFNTYVWKKALRETGVDPSRENGCHALRHFYASALLDAGESIKAVSAHLGHSDPGFTLRTYTHLMPSSDERTRRAIDAVLGVTEVYPAAEEQASPQAKGTF
;
A
#
# COMPACT_ATOMS: atom_id res chain seq x y z
N MET A 1 -16.04 -23.67 3.16
CA MET A 1 -16.41 -22.78 2.03
C MET A 1 -17.66 -21.95 2.33
N ALA A 2 -18.67 -22.49 3.04
CA ALA A 2 -19.87 -21.74 3.44
C ALA A 2 -19.58 -20.39 4.15
N TRP A 3 -18.67 -20.37 5.14
CA TRP A 3 -18.29 -19.14 5.84
C TRP A 3 -17.84 -18.01 4.90
N LEU A 4 -17.01 -18.33 3.90
CA LEU A 4 -16.48 -17.35 2.96
C LEU A 4 -17.58 -16.77 2.06
N ALA A 5 -18.53 -17.60 1.63
CA ALA A 5 -19.66 -17.18 0.81
C ALA A 5 -20.61 -16.21 1.56
N ALA A 6 -20.68 -16.32 2.89
CA ALA A 6 -21.46 -15.41 3.73
C ALA A 6 -20.76 -14.05 4.00
N GLN A 7 -19.47 -13.89 3.67
CA GLN A 7 -18.75 -12.64 3.96
C GLN A 7 -18.99 -11.57 2.89
N THR A 8 -19.11 -10.31 3.32
CA THR A 8 -19.25 -9.14 2.42
C THR A 8 -17.89 -8.61 1.92
N PHE A 9 -16.92 -9.50 1.72
CA PHE A 9 -15.59 -9.12 1.24
C PHE A 9 -15.64 -8.58 -0.18
N ASP A 10 -14.74 -7.64 -0.49
CA ASP A 10 -14.47 -7.35 -1.90
C ASP A 10 -13.87 -8.61 -2.57
N ALA A 11 -14.15 -8.79 -3.86
CA ALA A 11 -13.81 -10.02 -4.57
C ALA A 11 -12.32 -10.39 -4.50
N SER A 12 -11.42 -9.39 -4.49
CA SER A 12 -9.97 -9.65 -4.36
C SER A 12 -9.57 -10.11 -2.95
N THR A 13 -10.25 -9.62 -1.93
CA THR A 13 -10.07 -10.10 -0.55
C THR A 13 -10.63 -11.51 -0.40
N ALA A 14 -11.81 -11.80 -0.95
CA ALA A 14 -12.40 -13.14 -0.92
C ALA A 14 -11.47 -14.19 -1.55
N GLU A 15 -10.92 -13.90 -2.74
CA GLU A 15 -9.95 -14.78 -3.42
C GLU A 15 -8.67 -14.97 -2.59
N ALA A 16 -8.12 -13.90 -2.00
CA ALA A 16 -6.93 -13.99 -1.17
C ALA A 16 -7.18 -14.76 0.14
N VAL A 17 -8.38 -14.70 0.70
CA VAL A 17 -8.77 -15.49 1.88
C VAL A 17 -8.95 -16.96 1.50
N GLU A 18 -9.69 -17.25 0.42
CA GLU A 18 -9.85 -18.60 -0.14
C GLU A 18 -8.49 -19.27 -0.33
N SER A 19 -7.58 -18.61 -1.03
CA SER A 19 -6.31 -19.23 -1.41
C SER A 19 -5.43 -19.49 -0.19
N ARG A 20 -5.44 -18.61 0.81
CA ARG A 20 -4.75 -18.85 2.10
C ARG A 20 -5.34 -20.04 2.83
N LEU A 21 -6.67 -20.14 2.89
CA LEU A 21 -7.35 -21.25 3.56
C LEU A 21 -7.06 -22.57 2.83
N ARG A 22 -7.22 -22.61 1.52
CA ARG A 22 -6.99 -23.80 0.69
C ARG A 22 -5.54 -24.29 0.75
N LEU A 23 -4.56 -23.38 0.72
CA LEU A 23 -3.15 -23.77 0.70
C LEU A 23 -2.59 -24.07 2.09
N HIS A 24 -3.09 -23.42 3.13
CA HIS A 24 -2.40 -23.43 4.44
C HIS A 24 -3.26 -23.91 5.60
N ALA A 25 -4.59 -23.86 5.53
CA ALA A 25 -5.46 -24.27 6.64
C ALA A 25 -6.16 -25.61 6.37
N LEU A 26 -6.82 -25.73 5.21
CA LEU A 26 -7.61 -26.90 4.83
C LEU A 26 -6.80 -28.20 4.69
N PRO A 27 -5.52 -28.21 4.26
CA PRO A 27 -4.75 -29.46 4.20
C PRO A 27 -4.57 -30.15 5.55
N THR A 28 -4.60 -29.39 6.66
CA THR A 28 -4.44 -29.93 8.01
C THR A 28 -5.76 -29.99 8.76
N LEU A 29 -6.60 -28.96 8.64
CA LEU A 29 -7.82 -28.82 9.46
C LEU A 29 -9.10 -29.19 8.70
N GLY A 30 -9.05 -29.29 7.37
CA GLY A 30 -10.25 -29.35 6.52
C GLY A 30 -11.02 -30.66 6.60
N SER A 31 -10.35 -31.77 6.97
CA SER A 31 -10.97 -33.09 7.13
C SER A 31 -11.50 -33.35 8.55
N MET A 32 -11.19 -32.47 9.51
CA MET A 32 -11.60 -32.62 10.90
C MET A 32 -12.99 -32.05 11.13
N ALA A 33 -13.82 -32.72 11.92
CA ALA A 33 -15.04 -32.09 12.43
C ALA A 33 -14.68 -30.90 13.33
N LEU A 34 -15.44 -29.80 13.29
CA LEU A 34 -15.15 -28.59 14.06
C LEU A 34 -14.91 -28.88 15.55
N ARG A 35 -15.74 -29.74 16.15
CA ARG A 35 -15.64 -30.18 17.56
C ARG A 35 -14.36 -30.97 17.90
N GLN A 36 -13.69 -31.55 16.90
CA GLN A 36 -12.46 -32.32 17.09
C GLN A 36 -11.21 -31.45 17.05
N VAL A 37 -11.32 -30.19 16.61
CA VAL A 37 -10.18 -29.29 16.53
C VAL A 37 -9.84 -28.76 17.91
N ARG A 38 -8.80 -29.34 18.52
CA ARG A 38 -8.32 -28.97 19.85
C ARG A 38 -7.29 -27.83 19.78
N PRO A 39 -7.07 -27.08 20.87
CA PRO A 39 -5.99 -26.10 20.96
C PRO A 39 -4.60 -26.66 20.60
N SER A 40 -4.32 -27.92 20.94
CA SER A 40 -3.07 -28.60 20.56
C SER A 40 -2.94 -28.79 19.04
N THR A 41 -4.03 -29.11 18.35
CA THR A 41 -4.09 -29.19 16.89
C THR A 41 -3.79 -27.83 16.25
N ILE A 42 -4.38 -26.75 16.78
CA ILE A 42 -4.10 -25.39 16.32
C ILE A 42 -2.62 -25.03 16.51
N GLN A 43 -2.03 -25.37 17.66
CA GLN A 43 -0.61 -25.10 17.91
C GLN A 43 0.31 -25.88 16.96
N SER A 44 0.01 -27.17 16.71
CA SER A 44 0.74 -27.99 15.74
C SER A 44 0.63 -27.43 14.32
N TRP A 45 -0.58 -27.03 13.93
CA TRP A 45 -0.83 -26.39 12.64
C TRP A 45 -0.03 -25.08 12.48
N ILE A 46 -0.01 -24.21 13.50
CA ILE A 46 0.79 -22.97 13.47
C ILE A 46 2.28 -23.28 13.30
N ARG A 47 2.80 -24.31 13.97
CA ARG A 47 4.19 -24.76 13.80
C ARG A 47 4.47 -25.17 12.36
N GLY A 48 3.54 -25.87 11.71
CA GLY A 48 3.64 -26.22 10.29
C GLY A 48 3.75 -25.02 9.35
N LEU A 49 3.36 -23.82 9.79
CA LEU A 49 3.47 -22.59 8.99
C LEU A 49 4.81 -21.86 9.17
N GLU A 50 5.72 -22.31 10.04
CA GLU A 50 6.96 -21.57 10.41
C GLU A 50 7.85 -21.19 9.24
N HIS A 51 7.82 -21.95 8.15
CA HIS A 51 8.52 -21.66 6.90
C HIS A 51 7.99 -20.40 6.17
N LEU A 52 6.85 -19.84 6.59
CA LEU A 52 6.24 -18.65 6.00
C LEU A 52 6.58 -17.37 6.77
N ALA A 53 6.57 -16.24 6.05
CA ALA A 53 6.80 -14.92 6.63
C ALA A 53 5.86 -14.64 7.84
N PRO A 54 6.35 -14.03 8.94
CA PRO A 54 5.57 -13.79 10.16
C PRO A 54 4.22 -13.09 9.94
N THR A 55 4.22 -12.02 9.13
CA THR A 55 2.99 -11.27 8.79
C THR A 55 2.00 -12.14 8.02
N TYR A 56 2.48 -13.01 7.13
CA TYR A 56 1.63 -13.90 6.35
C TYR A 56 1.00 -14.99 7.24
N ARG A 57 1.79 -15.61 8.13
CA ARG A 57 1.30 -16.53 9.17
C ARG A 57 0.21 -15.90 10.03
N LYS A 58 0.45 -14.67 10.50
CA LYS A 58 -0.52 -13.93 11.31
C LYS A 58 -1.86 -13.73 10.60
N VAL A 59 -1.84 -13.42 9.30
CA VAL A 59 -3.07 -13.25 8.49
C VAL A 59 -3.79 -14.59 8.29
N ILE A 60 -3.06 -15.66 7.99
CA ILE A 60 -3.65 -17.02 7.85
C ILE A 60 -4.33 -17.43 9.16
N TYR A 61 -3.62 -17.28 10.28
CA TYR A 61 -4.13 -17.56 11.62
C TYR A 61 -5.37 -16.71 11.94
N ALA A 62 -5.37 -15.43 11.61
CA ALA A 62 -6.52 -14.55 11.82
C ALA A 62 -7.76 -15.03 11.04
N ASN A 63 -7.61 -15.41 9.76
CA ASN A 63 -8.71 -15.94 8.97
C ASN A 63 -9.33 -17.21 9.60
N VAL A 64 -8.48 -18.15 10.04
CA VAL A 64 -8.94 -19.37 10.72
C VAL A 64 -9.61 -19.06 12.06
N SER A 65 -9.03 -18.14 12.84
CA SER A 65 -9.64 -17.71 14.10
C SER A 65 -11.00 -17.05 13.89
N THR A 66 -11.21 -16.29 12.81
CA THR A 66 -12.52 -15.72 12.47
C THR A 66 -13.54 -16.79 12.10
N ILE A 67 -13.16 -17.84 11.36
CA ILE A 67 -14.04 -18.99 11.07
C ILE A 67 -14.49 -19.67 12.36
N PHE A 68 -13.56 -19.95 13.28
CA PHE A 68 -13.91 -20.53 14.58
C PHE A 68 -14.68 -19.57 15.49
N THR A 69 -14.61 -18.26 15.27
CA THR A 69 -15.45 -17.29 16.00
C THR A 69 -16.88 -17.38 15.48
N ALA A 70 -17.07 -17.37 14.15
CA ALA A 70 -18.39 -17.55 13.56
C ALA A 70 -19.05 -18.87 13.98
N ALA A 71 -18.30 -19.97 14.06
CA ALA A 71 -18.82 -21.24 14.56
C ALA A 71 -19.23 -21.20 16.05
N VAL A 72 -18.64 -20.29 16.85
CA VAL A 72 -19.08 -20.07 18.24
C VAL A 72 -20.34 -19.20 18.26
N ASP A 73 -20.40 -18.18 17.42
CA ASP A 73 -21.56 -17.29 17.29
C ASP A 73 -22.80 -18.05 16.79
N ASP A 74 -22.61 -19.06 15.92
CA ASP A 74 -23.64 -19.99 15.45
C ASP A 74 -23.89 -21.16 16.44
N GLU A 75 -23.32 -21.10 17.65
CA GLU A 75 -23.45 -22.11 18.72
C GLU A 75 -22.98 -23.54 18.37
N LEU A 76 -22.27 -23.72 17.25
CA LEU A 76 -21.66 -25.00 16.86
C LEU A 76 -20.47 -25.39 17.75
N LEU A 77 -19.88 -24.41 18.43
CA LEU A 77 -18.78 -24.56 19.38
C LEU A 77 -19.00 -23.66 20.60
N THR A 78 -18.65 -24.14 21.78
CA THR A 78 -18.72 -23.32 23.00
C THR A 78 -17.56 -22.32 23.10
N LYS A 79 -16.40 -22.64 22.54
CA LYS A 79 -15.17 -21.84 22.66
C LYS A 79 -14.35 -21.92 21.39
N ASN A 80 -13.72 -20.81 21.02
CA ASN A 80 -12.81 -20.75 19.88
C ASN A 80 -11.45 -21.37 20.25
N PRO A 81 -11.04 -22.51 19.64
CA PRO A 81 -9.80 -23.20 19.97
C PRO A 81 -8.55 -22.37 19.69
N CYS A 82 -8.60 -21.42 18.74
CA CYS A 82 -7.49 -20.51 18.48
C CYS A 82 -7.25 -19.53 19.64
N ARG A 83 -8.29 -19.19 20.41
CA ARG A 83 -8.16 -18.20 21.50
C ARG A 83 -7.68 -18.79 22.82
N ALA A 84 -7.52 -20.11 22.92
CA ALA A 84 -7.09 -20.79 24.13
C ALA A 84 -5.71 -20.30 24.63
N PRO A 85 -5.48 -20.20 25.96
CA PRO A 85 -4.20 -19.75 26.52
C PRO A 85 -2.98 -20.61 26.12
N SER A 86 -3.19 -21.89 25.82
CA SER A 86 -2.14 -22.81 25.37
C SER A 86 -1.66 -22.54 23.93
N VAL A 87 -2.35 -21.70 23.16
CA VAL A 87 -2.01 -21.40 21.77
C VAL A 87 -1.16 -20.14 21.69
N ARG A 88 0.10 -20.30 21.25
CA ARG A 88 1.02 -19.20 20.98
C ARG A 88 0.73 -18.60 19.60
N ARG A 89 0.00 -17.48 19.62
CA ARG A 89 -0.43 -16.77 18.40
C ARG A 89 0.77 -16.22 17.62
N PRO A 90 0.78 -16.30 16.28
CA PRO A 90 1.84 -15.68 15.47
C PRO A 90 1.91 -14.18 15.72
N ARG A 91 3.10 -13.70 16.09
CA ARG A 91 3.42 -12.28 16.17
C ARG A 91 4.25 -11.89 14.96
N ALA A 92 4.02 -10.68 14.48
CA ALA A 92 4.85 -10.05 13.47
C ALA A 92 5.26 -8.71 14.07
N GLU A 93 6.56 -8.52 14.25
CA GLU A 93 7.11 -7.22 14.60
C GLU A 93 6.90 -6.27 13.42
N ARG A 94 6.59 -5.01 13.74
CA ARG A 94 6.47 -3.97 12.73
C ARG A 94 7.85 -3.32 12.63
N ALA A 95 8.55 -3.57 11.54
CA ALA A 95 9.70 -2.75 11.18
C ALA A 95 9.23 -1.31 10.96
N SER A 96 10.02 -0.35 11.44
CA SER A 96 9.82 1.06 11.09
C SER A 96 10.06 1.23 9.60
N VAL A 97 9.23 2.07 8.97
CA VAL A 97 9.43 2.41 7.56
C VAL A 97 10.64 3.33 7.45
N VAL A 98 11.62 2.94 6.64
CA VAL A 98 12.72 3.81 6.22
C VAL A 98 12.38 4.34 4.83
N PRO A 99 12.03 5.64 4.69
CA PRO A 99 11.80 6.25 3.39
C PRO A 99 13.10 6.30 2.58
N TRP A 100 12.96 6.26 1.26
CA TRP A 100 14.09 6.52 0.37
C TRP A 100 14.56 7.96 0.47
N SER A 101 15.83 8.21 0.14
CA SER A 101 16.32 9.56 -0.09
C SER A 101 15.82 10.12 -1.44
N ARG A 102 15.88 11.44 -1.60
CA ARG A 102 15.59 12.10 -2.89
C ARG A 102 16.46 11.53 -4.02
N ASP A 103 17.77 11.38 -3.77
CA ASP A 103 18.71 10.91 -4.79
C ASP A 103 18.41 9.47 -5.22
N GLN A 104 18.02 8.62 -4.27
CA GLN A 104 17.60 7.25 -4.59
C GLN A 104 16.32 7.23 -5.45
N VAL A 105 15.33 8.07 -5.15
CA VAL A 105 14.12 8.21 -5.98
C VAL A 105 14.48 8.66 -7.40
N LEU A 106 15.33 9.67 -7.53
CA LEU A 106 15.75 10.21 -8.83
C LEU A 106 16.57 9.20 -9.63
N ALA A 107 17.50 8.47 -8.99
CA ALA A 107 18.30 7.44 -9.62
C ALA A 107 17.43 6.30 -10.16
N VAL A 108 16.53 5.75 -9.33
CA VAL A 108 15.62 4.66 -9.75
C VAL A 108 14.67 5.13 -10.85
N ARG A 109 14.17 6.37 -10.76
CA ARG A 109 13.35 6.98 -11.84
C ARG A 109 14.12 7.02 -13.16
N ALA A 110 15.38 7.46 -13.15
CA ALA A 110 16.22 7.56 -14.34
C ALA A 110 16.61 6.20 -14.93
N ALA A 111 16.73 5.15 -14.09
CA ALA A 111 17.00 3.78 -14.53
C ALA A 111 15.77 3.06 -15.09
N LEU A 112 14.56 3.57 -14.86
CA LEU A 112 13.37 3.01 -15.49
C LEU A 112 13.40 3.31 -17.00
N PRO A 113 12.91 2.38 -17.85
CA PRO A 113 12.70 2.67 -19.26
C PRO A 113 11.82 3.91 -19.43
N ASP A 114 12.09 4.72 -20.46
CA ASP A 114 11.43 5.99 -20.77
C ASP A 114 9.90 5.98 -20.53
N ARG A 115 9.21 4.98 -21.09
CA ARG A 115 7.76 4.75 -20.91
C ARG A 115 7.29 4.69 -19.46
N TYR A 116 8.14 4.24 -18.54
CA TYR A 116 7.80 3.91 -17.16
C TYR A 116 8.40 4.85 -16.12
N GLY A 117 9.29 5.79 -16.50
CA GLY A 117 9.83 6.80 -15.59
C GLY A 117 8.74 7.62 -14.89
N ILE A 118 7.67 7.96 -15.63
CA ILE A 118 6.49 8.67 -15.10
C ILE A 118 5.80 7.94 -13.94
N VAL A 119 5.91 6.61 -13.86
CA VAL A 119 5.34 5.83 -12.75
C VAL A 119 6.00 6.23 -11.43
N ALA A 120 7.32 6.44 -11.44
CA ALA A 120 8.05 6.87 -10.27
C ALA A 120 7.66 8.30 -9.87
N THR A 121 7.56 9.21 -10.84
CA THR A 121 7.14 10.60 -10.63
C THR A 121 5.76 10.69 -10.01
N LEU A 122 4.77 9.98 -10.57
CA LEU A 122 3.39 10.00 -10.04
C LEU A 122 3.31 9.37 -8.65
N ALA A 123 4.02 8.27 -8.40
CA ALA A 123 4.00 7.62 -7.09
C ALA A 123 4.71 8.46 -6.01
N ALA A 124 5.84 9.08 -6.34
CA ALA A 124 6.64 9.90 -5.42
C ALA A 124 6.10 11.31 -5.22
N GLY A 125 5.49 11.90 -6.26
CA GLY A 125 5.00 13.29 -6.23
C GLY A 125 3.55 13.44 -5.82
N LEU A 126 2.75 12.37 -5.90
CA LEU A 126 1.32 12.38 -5.52
C LEU A 126 0.99 11.28 -4.49
N GLY A 127 1.97 10.49 -4.05
CA GLY A 127 1.77 9.44 -3.05
C GLY A 127 0.83 8.32 -3.52
N LEU A 128 0.71 8.08 -4.82
CA LEU A 128 -0.26 7.11 -5.36
C LEU A 128 0.14 5.66 -5.05
N ARG A 129 -0.86 4.81 -4.84
CA ARG A 129 -0.63 3.35 -4.85
C ARG A 129 -0.34 2.92 -6.28
N GLN A 130 0.50 1.90 -6.45
CA GLN A 130 0.85 1.38 -7.79
C GLN A 130 -0.38 1.12 -8.69
N GLY A 131 -1.44 0.51 -8.15
CA GLY A 131 -2.67 0.28 -8.91
C GLY A 131 -3.39 1.58 -9.31
N GLU A 132 -3.31 2.64 -8.49
CA GLU A 132 -3.87 3.96 -8.79
C GLU A 132 -3.07 4.64 -9.90
N VAL A 133 -1.73 4.51 -9.90
CA VAL A 133 -0.87 5.00 -11.00
C VAL A 133 -1.25 4.32 -12.31
N PHE A 134 -1.38 2.98 -12.31
CA PHE A 134 -1.76 2.23 -13.51
C PHE A 134 -3.21 2.46 -13.95
N GLY A 135 -4.05 3.02 -13.07
CA GLY A 135 -5.42 3.38 -13.36
C GLY A 135 -5.61 4.85 -13.76
N LEU A 136 -4.58 5.69 -13.69
CA LEU A 136 -4.73 7.12 -13.94
C LEU A 136 -5.07 7.40 -15.41
N SER A 137 -6.02 8.30 -15.66
CA SER A 137 -6.36 8.79 -16.99
C SER A 137 -6.05 10.28 -17.10
N PRO A 138 -5.69 10.78 -18.29
CA PRO A 138 -5.57 12.22 -18.50
C PRO A 138 -6.84 12.99 -18.15
N VAL A 139 -8.04 12.39 -18.31
CA VAL A 139 -9.31 13.07 -17.99
C VAL A 139 -9.50 13.33 -16.50
N ASP A 140 -8.70 12.69 -15.64
CA ASP A 140 -8.73 12.91 -14.20
C ASP A 140 -7.84 14.07 -13.75
N VAL A 141 -7.10 14.68 -14.69
CA VAL A 141 -6.10 15.70 -14.42
C VAL A 141 -6.62 17.05 -14.91
N ASP A 142 -6.86 17.96 -13.97
CA ASP A 142 -7.14 19.35 -14.27
C ASP A 142 -5.82 20.12 -14.26
N PHE A 143 -5.19 20.24 -15.44
CA PHE A 143 -3.93 20.95 -15.62
C PHE A 143 -4.02 22.44 -15.30
N LEU A 144 -5.21 23.05 -15.51
CA LEU A 144 -5.44 24.47 -15.29
C LEU A 144 -5.58 24.77 -13.80
N ARG A 145 -6.37 23.98 -13.08
CA ARG A 145 -6.55 24.13 -11.62
C ARG A 145 -5.43 23.50 -10.80
N GLY A 146 -4.52 22.75 -11.43
CA GLY A 146 -3.44 22.05 -10.73
C GLY A 146 -3.98 20.99 -9.77
N GLN A 147 -4.93 20.16 -10.24
CA GLN A 147 -5.54 19.11 -9.43
C GLN A 147 -5.59 17.78 -10.16
N VAL A 148 -5.54 16.69 -9.41
CA VAL A 148 -5.70 15.33 -9.95
C VAL A 148 -6.67 14.53 -9.10
N LYS A 149 -7.65 13.89 -9.76
CA LYS A 149 -8.69 13.10 -9.10
C LYS A 149 -8.34 11.62 -9.16
N ILE A 150 -8.18 10.99 -8.00
CA ILE A 150 -7.92 9.56 -7.90
C ILE A 150 -9.24 8.83 -7.79
N VAL A 151 -9.75 8.38 -8.94
CA VAL A 151 -11.08 7.74 -9.07
C VAL A 151 -11.03 6.25 -9.35
N ARG A 152 -9.89 5.73 -9.79
CA ARG A 152 -9.77 4.32 -10.16
C ARG A 152 -8.38 3.75 -9.89
N GLN A 153 -8.31 2.42 -9.90
CA GLN A 153 -7.08 1.66 -9.87
C GLN A 153 -7.22 0.40 -10.74
N VAL A 154 -6.10 -0.12 -11.24
CA VAL A 154 -6.03 -1.45 -11.83
C VAL A 154 -5.72 -2.47 -10.73
N LYS A 155 -6.63 -3.41 -10.53
CA LYS A 155 -6.45 -4.58 -9.66
C LYS A 155 -6.11 -5.81 -10.49
N LEU A 156 -5.39 -6.74 -9.87
CA LEU A 156 -5.04 -8.04 -10.44
C LEU A 156 -5.61 -9.14 -9.56
N PHE A 157 -6.34 -10.04 -10.20
CA PHE A 157 -6.94 -11.27 -9.66
C PHE A 157 -6.12 -12.50 -10.08
N SER A 158 -6.53 -13.68 -9.61
CA SER A 158 -6.01 -14.97 -10.03
C SER A 158 -5.92 -15.10 -11.55
N ARG A 159 -4.94 -15.90 -11.98
CA ARG A 159 -4.62 -16.12 -13.41
C ARG A 159 -4.34 -14.80 -14.16
N ASN A 160 -3.79 -13.80 -13.48
CA ASN A 160 -3.43 -12.50 -14.02
C ASN A 160 -4.58 -11.70 -14.66
N ARG A 161 -5.83 -11.93 -14.25
CA ARG A 161 -6.97 -11.15 -14.75
C ARG A 161 -6.97 -9.75 -14.13
N GLN A 162 -7.03 -8.74 -14.98
CA GLN A 162 -7.03 -7.33 -14.57
C GLN A 162 -8.45 -6.77 -14.58
N VAL A 163 -8.75 -5.91 -13.61
CA VAL A 163 -10.03 -5.21 -13.52
C VAL A 163 -9.79 -3.77 -13.10
N PHE A 164 -10.70 -2.88 -13.49
CA PHE A 164 -10.82 -1.57 -12.86
C PHE A 164 -11.57 -1.67 -11.55
N ALA A 165 -11.23 -0.83 -10.58
CA ALA A 165 -11.96 -0.69 -9.34
C ALA A 165 -11.78 0.72 -8.77
N LEU A 166 -12.70 1.13 -7.90
CA LEU A 166 -12.46 2.31 -7.05
C LEU A 166 -11.21 2.10 -6.18
N PRO A 167 -10.52 3.19 -5.77
CA PRO A 167 -9.44 3.12 -4.80
C PRO A 167 -9.86 2.39 -3.52
N LYS A 168 -8.87 1.92 -2.75
CA LYS A 168 -9.12 1.12 -1.55
C LYS A 168 -10.09 1.87 -0.60
N GLY A 169 -11.09 1.16 -0.10
CA GLY A 169 -12.16 1.74 0.72
C GLY A 169 -13.31 2.38 -0.08
N ARG A 170 -13.30 2.27 -1.42
CA ARG A 170 -14.31 2.84 -2.33
C ARG A 170 -14.43 4.37 -2.23
N LYS A 171 -13.35 5.04 -1.83
CA LYS A 171 -13.29 6.50 -1.67
C LYS A 171 -12.41 7.11 -2.76
N THR A 172 -12.94 8.09 -3.46
CA THR A 172 -12.15 8.94 -4.36
C THR A 172 -11.53 10.10 -3.58
N ARG A 173 -10.44 10.66 -4.08
CA ARG A 173 -9.82 11.84 -3.49
C ARG A 173 -9.24 12.74 -4.57
N THR A 174 -9.19 14.03 -4.30
CA THR A 174 -8.49 15.00 -5.15
C THR A 174 -7.19 15.37 -4.46
N LEU A 175 -6.11 15.46 -5.23
CA LEU A 175 -4.80 15.87 -4.77
C LEU A 175 -4.40 17.16 -5.47
N PRO A 176 -3.67 18.06 -4.79
CA PRO A 176 -2.94 19.11 -5.49
C PRO A 176 -1.93 18.45 -6.44
N LEU A 177 -1.77 19.03 -7.63
CA LEU A 177 -0.81 18.61 -8.65
C LEU A 177 0.37 19.59 -8.63
N PRO A 178 1.51 19.25 -8.00
CA PRO A 178 2.68 20.11 -7.97
C PRO A 178 3.17 20.41 -9.39
N ALA A 179 3.72 21.60 -9.62
CA ALA A 179 4.19 22.04 -10.94
C ALA A 179 5.21 21.05 -11.54
N SER A 180 6.15 20.55 -10.74
CA SER A 180 7.13 19.55 -11.19
C SER A 180 6.50 18.27 -11.76
N VAL A 181 5.42 17.78 -11.12
CA VAL A 181 4.68 16.59 -11.58
C VAL A 181 3.81 16.93 -12.79
N ARG A 182 3.16 18.10 -12.77
CA ARG A 182 2.31 18.58 -13.86
C ARG A 182 3.10 18.68 -15.16
N ASP A 183 4.24 19.35 -15.12
CA ASP A 183 5.03 19.69 -16.30
C ASP A 183 5.66 18.42 -16.89
N GLU A 184 6.14 17.50 -16.04
CA GLU A 184 6.61 16.19 -16.48
C GLU A 184 5.49 15.33 -17.07
N LEU A 185 4.30 15.33 -16.45
CA LEU A 185 3.16 14.59 -16.99
C LEU A 185 2.72 15.15 -18.34
N ALA A 186 2.70 16.48 -18.51
CA ALA A 186 2.39 17.10 -19.79
C ALA A 186 3.39 16.70 -20.87
N ALA A 187 4.69 16.79 -20.59
CA ALA A 187 5.75 16.35 -21.50
C ALA A 187 5.63 14.86 -21.84
N TYR A 188 5.36 14.01 -20.84
CA TYR A 188 5.14 12.58 -21.04
C TYR A 188 3.99 12.32 -22.01
N LEU A 189 2.85 12.99 -21.82
CA LEU A 189 1.66 12.83 -22.68
C LEU A 189 1.88 13.28 -24.12
N THR A 190 2.80 14.22 -24.38
CA THR A 190 3.17 14.59 -25.76
C THR A 190 4.01 13.53 -26.46
N GLN A 191 4.80 12.75 -25.71
CA GLN A 191 5.71 11.73 -26.26
C GLN A 191 5.06 10.34 -26.28
N HIS A 192 4.07 10.11 -25.42
CA HIS A 192 3.42 8.83 -25.22
C HIS A 192 1.91 8.96 -25.49
N PRO A 193 1.45 8.60 -26.71
CA PRO A 193 0.04 8.65 -27.05
C PRO A 193 -0.79 7.81 -26.09
N VAL A 194 -1.82 8.44 -25.53
CA VAL A 194 -2.78 7.83 -24.61
C VAL A 194 -3.52 6.69 -25.32
N LYS A 195 -3.69 5.56 -24.65
CA LYS A 195 -4.37 4.39 -25.22
C LYS A 195 -5.59 4.01 -24.38
N ALA A 196 -6.69 3.75 -25.07
CA ALA A 196 -7.91 3.22 -24.48
C ALA A 196 -7.70 1.74 -24.13
N VAL A 197 -8.07 1.37 -22.90
CA VAL A 197 -8.01 0.00 -22.41
C VAL A 197 -9.36 -0.38 -21.83
N THR A 198 -9.90 -1.50 -22.29
CA THR A 198 -11.13 -2.09 -21.76
C THR A 198 -10.80 -3.14 -20.71
N LEU A 199 -11.35 -3.00 -19.51
CA LEU A 199 -11.29 -4.01 -18.46
C LEU A 199 -12.65 -4.13 -17.75
N PRO A 200 -12.98 -5.30 -17.19
CA PRO A 200 -14.14 -5.45 -16.31
C PRO A 200 -14.04 -4.57 -15.07
N TRP A 201 -15.19 -4.21 -14.48
CA TRP A 201 -15.28 -3.44 -13.23
C TRP A 201 -15.47 -4.35 -12.00
N LEU A 202 -14.69 -4.08 -10.95
CA LEU A 202 -14.65 -4.72 -9.63
C LEU A 202 -14.25 -6.20 -9.59
N HIS A 203 -14.72 -7.02 -10.53
CA HIS A 203 -14.43 -8.45 -10.63
C HIS A 203 -14.35 -8.89 -12.10
N PRO A 204 -13.69 -10.02 -12.41
CA PRO A 204 -13.43 -10.44 -13.79
C PRO A 204 -14.66 -10.72 -14.67
N GLY A 205 -15.85 -10.84 -14.07
CA GLY A 205 -17.13 -10.99 -14.78
C GLY A 205 -18.05 -9.78 -14.63
N GLY A 206 -17.49 -8.61 -14.26
CA GLY A 206 -18.23 -7.37 -14.17
C GLY A 206 -18.40 -6.72 -15.55
N GLU A 207 -19.15 -5.62 -15.59
CA GLU A 207 -19.33 -4.81 -16.80
C GLU A 207 -17.99 -4.32 -17.34
N GLU A 208 -17.84 -4.29 -18.67
CA GLU A 208 -16.65 -3.78 -19.32
C GLU A 208 -16.64 -2.25 -19.33
N HIS A 209 -15.52 -1.66 -18.94
CA HIS A 209 -15.32 -0.22 -19.03
C HIS A 209 -14.06 0.09 -19.82
N THR A 210 -14.18 1.01 -20.77
CA THR A 210 -13.06 1.53 -21.55
C THR A 210 -12.55 2.83 -20.95
N VAL A 211 -11.25 2.87 -20.64
CA VAL A 211 -10.59 4.06 -20.08
C VAL A 211 -9.29 4.33 -20.81
N SER A 212 -9.08 5.58 -21.19
CA SER A 212 -7.82 6.09 -21.73
C SER A 212 -6.78 6.23 -20.62
N LEU A 213 -5.78 5.36 -20.56
CA LEU A 213 -4.80 5.35 -19.47
C LEU A 213 -3.56 6.18 -19.80
N VAL A 214 -3.01 6.87 -18.78
CA VAL A 214 -1.74 7.60 -18.89
C VAL A 214 -0.61 6.64 -19.22
N VAL A 215 -0.51 5.51 -18.51
CA VAL A 215 0.58 4.53 -18.70
C VAL A 215 0.01 3.18 -19.10
N THR A 216 0.45 2.66 -20.25
CA THR A 216 0.12 1.32 -20.74
C THR A 216 1.36 0.47 -20.98
N SER A 217 1.18 -0.84 -21.15
CA SER A 217 2.25 -1.74 -21.61
C SER A 217 2.67 -1.41 -23.05
N ARG A 218 3.73 -2.08 -23.52
CA ARG A 218 4.22 -1.94 -24.91
C ARG A 218 3.17 -2.39 -25.93
N GLU A 219 2.32 -3.33 -25.54
CA GLU A 219 1.20 -3.86 -26.33
C GLU A 219 -0.08 -3.02 -26.18
N SER A 220 0.01 -1.80 -25.62
CA SER A 220 -1.11 -0.90 -25.39
C SER A 220 -2.21 -1.47 -24.47
N LYS A 221 -1.83 -2.35 -23.53
CA LYS A 221 -2.75 -2.92 -22.52
C LYS A 221 -2.52 -2.30 -21.14
N ALA A 222 -3.43 -2.53 -20.20
CA ALA A 222 -3.21 -2.17 -18.81
C ALA A 222 -1.97 -2.89 -18.26
N ILE A 223 -1.14 -2.19 -17.49
CA ILE A 223 0.09 -2.76 -16.94
C ILE A 223 -0.22 -3.86 -15.93
N ASN A 224 0.29 -5.06 -16.20
CA ASN A 224 0.28 -6.14 -15.22
C ASN A 224 1.33 -5.85 -14.12
N ARG A 225 0.87 -5.65 -12.88
CA ARG A 225 1.77 -5.32 -11.76
C ARG A 225 2.86 -6.35 -11.49
N ASN A 226 2.60 -7.64 -11.70
CA ASN A 226 3.59 -8.69 -11.45
C ASN A 226 4.69 -8.62 -12.51
N TYR A 227 4.32 -8.42 -13.77
CA TYR A 227 5.29 -8.21 -14.84
C TYR A 227 6.13 -6.95 -14.59
N PHE A 228 5.47 -5.81 -14.32
CA PHE A 228 6.15 -4.56 -14.01
C PHE A 228 7.13 -4.71 -12.85
N ASN A 229 6.69 -5.29 -11.73
CA ASN A 229 7.53 -5.45 -10.55
C ASN A 229 8.73 -6.36 -10.82
N THR A 230 8.52 -7.48 -11.52
CA THR A 230 9.58 -8.47 -11.75
C THR A 230 10.60 -8.03 -12.79
N TYR A 231 10.14 -7.45 -13.91
CA TYR A 231 11.00 -7.24 -15.09
C TYR A 231 11.39 -5.78 -15.32
N VAL A 232 10.61 -4.83 -14.80
CA VAL A 232 10.89 -3.39 -14.99
C VAL A 232 11.45 -2.80 -13.70
N TRP A 233 10.69 -2.88 -12.60
CA TRP A 233 11.05 -2.26 -11.33
C TRP A 233 12.32 -2.89 -10.72
N LYS A 234 12.34 -4.22 -10.51
CA LYS A 234 13.51 -4.89 -9.93
C LYS A 234 14.77 -4.76 -10.77
N LYS A 235 14.64 -4.59 -12.09
CA LYS A 235 15.77 -4.33 -12.96
C LYS A 235 16.36 -2.95 -12.66
N ALA A 236 15.52 -1.91 -12.63
CA ALA A 236 15.96 -0.55 -12.28
C ALA A 236 16.59 -0.49 -10.88
N LEU A 237 16.03 -1.19 -9.89
CA LEU A 237 16.64 -1.27 -8.55
C LEU A 237 18.07 -1.81 -8.59
N ARG A 238 18.29 -2.92 -9.30
CA ARG A 238 19.63 -3.54 -9.42
C ARG A 238 20.63 -2.63 -10.12
N GLU A 239 20.20 -1.93 -11.16
CA GLU A 239 21.04 -0.98 -11.90
C GLU A 239 21.50 0.20 -11.04
N THR A 240 20.70 0.59 -10.05
CA THR A 240 21.03 1.66 -9.10
C THR A 240 21.62 1.16 -7.78
N GLY A 241 21.98 -0.11 -7.68
CA GLY A 241 22.54 -0.71 -6.45
C GLY A 241 21.55 -0.83 -5.29
N VAL A 242 20.25 -0.67 -5.53
CA VAL A 242 19.20 -0.85 -4.51
C VAL A 242 18.78 -2.32 -4.47
N ASP A 243 18.77 -2.91 -3.28
CA ASP A 243 18.37 -4.30 -3.11
C ASP A 243 16.90 -4.54 -3.56
N PRO A 244 16.63 -5.48 -4.49
CA PRO A 244 15.30 -5.77 -5.02
C PRO A 244 14.38 -6.55 -4.04
N SER A 245 14.27 -6.06 -2.81
CA SER A 245 13.39 -6.61 -1.76
C SER A 245 11.96 -6.08 -1.85
N ARG A 246 11.10 -6.62 -0.98
CA ARG A 246 9.73 -6.17 -0.80
C ARG A 246 9.66 -4.73 -0.27
N GLU A 247 10.61 -4.34 0.58
CA GLU A 247 10.66 -3.02 1.22
C GLU A 247 10.96 -1.93 0.19
N ASN A 248 11.84 -2.24 -0.77
CA ASN A 248 12.18 -1.40 -1.90
C ASN A 248 11.24 -1.56 -3.11
N GLY A 249 10.06 -2.15 -2.91
CA GLY A 249 9.02 -2.18 -3.95
C GLY A 249 8.52 -0.78 -4.31
N CYS A 250 7.72 -0.67 -5.36
CA CYS A 250 7.15 0.62 -5.82
C CYS A 250 6.39 1.40 -4.72
N HIS A 251 5.95 0.73 -3.64
CA HIS A 251 5.34 1.39 -2.48
C HIS A 251 6.32 2.27 -1.67
N ALA A 252 7.63 2.06 -1.79
CA ALA A 252 8.66 2.89 -1.17
C ALA A 252 8.55 4.36 -1.59
N LEU A 253 8.18 4.64 -2.85
CA LEU A 253 7.95 5.99 -3.36
C LEU A 253 6.81 6.72 -2.64
N ARG A 254 5.80 5.97 -2.21
CA ARG A 254 4.70 6.52 -1.42
C ARG A 254 5.13 6.79 0.03
N HIS A 255 6.05 5.98 0.57
CA HIS A 255 6.69 6.29 1.85
C HIS A 255 7.55 7.55 1.75
N PHE A 256 8.30 7.72 0.65
CA PHE A 256 9.01 8.95 0.34
C PHE A 256 8.08 10.16 0.31
N TYR A 257 6.97 10.11 -0.44
CA TYR A 257 5.99 11.20 -0.49
C TYR A 257 5.50 11.61 0.91
N ALA A 258 5.11 10.63 1.72
CA ALA A 258 4.64 10.88 3.08
C ALA A 258 5.72 11.52 3.95
N SER A 259 6.96 11.00 3.86
CA SER A 259 8.11 11.54 4.60
C SER A 259 8.41 12.97 4.19
N ALA A 260 8.47 13.26 2.89
CA ALA A 260 8.78 14.59 2.37
C ALA A 260 7.75 15.63 2.81
N LEU A 261 6.46 15.28 2.84
CA LEU A 261 5.42 16.19 3.34
C LEU A 261 5.52 16.43 4.85
N LEU A 262 5.77 15.38 5.63
CA LEU A 262 5.89 15.51 7.10
C LEU A 262 7.13 16.31 7.50
N ASP A 263 8.24 16.10 6.78
CA ASP A 263 9.48 16.86 6.95
C ASP A 263 9.27 18.35 6.62
N ALA A 264 8.52 18.64 5.55
CA ALA A 264 8.07 20.00 5.21
C ALA A 264 7.04 20.59 6.19
N GLY A 265 6.65 19.86 7.25
CA GLY A 265 5.75 20.33 8.30
C GLY A 265 4.26 20.22 7.98
N GLU A 266 3.88 19.47 6.95
CA GLU A 266 2.47 19.26 6.60
C GLU A 266 1.73 18.49 7.69
N SER A 267 0.43 18.78 7.87
CA SER A 267 -0.35 18.12 8.91
C SER A 267 -0.55 16.64 8.62
N ILE A 268 -0.48 15.80 9.65
CA ILE A 268 -0.78 14.36 9.54
C ILE A 268 -2.16 14.12 8.93
N LYS A 269 -3.12 14.99 9.24
CA LYS A 269 -4.48 14.95 8.67
C LYS A 269 -4.44 15.10 7.15
N ALA A 270 -3.75 16.12 6.63
CA ALA A 270 -3.61 16.34 5.19
C ALA A 270 -2.85 15.20 4.52
N VAL A 271 -1.70 14.78 5.07
CA VAL A 271 -0.93 13.64 4.54
C VAL A 271 -1.80 12.37 4.52
N SER A 272 -2.54 12.09 5.59
CA SER A 272 -3.46 10.95 5.66
C SER A 272 -4.57 11.02 4.61
N ALA A 273 -5.13 12.21 4.38
CA ALA A 273 -6.15 12.44 3.36
C ALA A 273 -5.58 12.25 1.95
N HIS A 274 -4.40 12.81 1.65
CA HIS A 274 -3.71 12.67 0.36
C HIS A 274 -3.32 11.22 0.07
N LEU A 275 -2.89 10.49 1.10
CA LEU A 275 -2.63 9.06 0.99
C LEU A 275 -3.93 8.24 0.87
N GLY A 276 -5.08 8.78 1.25
CA GLY A 276 -6.34 8.03 1.28
C GLY A 276 -6.28 6.89 2.30
N HIS A 277 -5.85 7.20 3.52
CA HIS A 277 -5.97 6.30 4.66
C HIS A 277 -7.35 6.46 5.30
N SER A 278 -8.05 5.35 5.53
CA SER A 278 -9.36 5.34 6.20
C SER A 278 -9.24 5.60 7.70
N ASP A 279 -8.09 5.27 8.29
CA ASP A 279 -7.73 5.50 9.69
C ASP A 279 -6.51 6.43 9.73
N PRO A 280 -6.65 7.69 10.16
CA PRO A 280 -5.52 8.61 10.34
C PRO A 280 -4.46 8.10 11.32
N GLY A 281 -4.87 7.29 12.31
CA GLY A 281 -3.95 6.65 13.24
C GLY A 281 -2.96 5.71 12.55
N PHE A 282 -3.28 5.20 11.35
CA PHE A 282 -2.31 4.44 10.55
C PHE A 282 -1.14 5.32 10.11
N THR A 283 -1.41 6.53 9.61
CA THR A 283 -0.37 7.50 9.20
C THR A 283 0.52 7.84 10.38
N LEU A 284 -0.10 8.19 11.53
CA LEU A 284 0.62 8.47 12.78
C LEU A 284 1.54 7.28 13.14
N ARG A 285 0.99 6.09 13.37
CA ARG A 285 1.77 4.91 13.78
C ARG A 285 2.87 4.50 12.79
N THR A 286 2.78 4.90 11.53
CA THR A 286 3.72 4.49 10.47
C THR A 286 4.82 5.53 10.22
N TYR A 287 4.55 6.81 10.46
CA TYR A 287 5.48 7.90 10.09
C TYR A 287 5.82 8.85 11.24
N THR A 288 5.25 8.70 12.44
CA THR A 288 5.56 9.58 13.60
C THR A 288 7.05 9.65 13.89
N HIS A 289 7.80 8.56 13.67
CA HIS A 289 9.25 8.54 13.91
C HIS A 289 10.06 9.38 12.92
N LEU A 290 9.44 9.90 11.86
CA LEU A 290 10.06 10.78 10.86
C LEU A 290 9.75 12.25 11.11
N MET A 291 8.88 12.56 12.07
CA MET A 291 8.50 13.94 12.35
C MET A 291 9.63 14.61 13.15
N PRO A 292 10.14 15.76 12.69
CA PRO A 292 11.09 16.54 13.50
C PRO A 292 10.47 16.90 14.84
N SER A 293 11.29 17.01 15.90
CA SER A 293 10.82 17.53 17.19
C SER A 293 10.23 18.94 16.96
N SER A 294 9.06 19.20 17.53
CA SER A 294 8.31 20.43 17.26
C SER A 294 8.38 21.43 18.39
N ASP A 295 9.20 21.21 19.41
CA ASP A 295 9.23 22.04 20.62
C ASP A 295 9.42 23.52 20.28
N GLU A 296 10.37 23.80 19.39
CA GLU A 296 10.69 25.16 18.96
C GLU A 296 9.60 25.79 18.07
N ARG A 297 9.06 25.00 17.12
CA ARG A 297 7.88 25.40 16.34
C ARG A 297 6.67 25.70 17.23
N THR A 298 6.54 24.95 18.32
CA THR A 298 5.44 25.08 19.28
C THR A 298 5.57 26.37 20.09
N ARG A 299 6.77 26.66 20.61
CA ARG A 299 7.05 27.93 21.31
C ARG A 299 6.76 29.12 20.42
N ARG A 300 7.36 29.16 19.22
CA ARG A 300 7.13 30.24 18.23
C ARG A 300 5.66 30.44 17.88
N ALA A 301 4.89 29.36 17.74
CA ALA A 301 3.48 29.46 17.39
C ALA A 301 2.64 30.12 18.50
N ILE A 302 2.92 29.80 19.77
CA ILE A 302 2.22 30.41 20.91
C ILE A 302 2.67 31.86 21.11
N ASP A 303 3.97 32.12 21.02
CA ASP A 303 4.54 33.46 21.16
C ASP A 303 3.99 34.43 20.12
N ALA A 304 3.90 33.99 18.85
CA ALA A 304 3.31 34.78 17.78
C ALA A 304 1.84 35.14 18.06
N VAL A 305 1.07 34.25 18.70
CA VAL A 305 -0.33 34.50 19.07
C VAL A 305 -0.44 35.41 20.29
N LEU A 306 0.48 35.29 21.24
CA LEU A 306 0.49 36.07 22.49
C LEU A 306 1.23 37.40 22.38
N GLY A 307 1.80 37.72 21.21
CA GLY A 307 2.52 38.97 20.96
C GLY A 307 3.92 39.03 21.58
N VAL A 308 4.49 37.88 21.94
CA VAL A 308 5.87 37.77 22.44
C VAL A 308 6.78 37.61 21.23
N THR A 309 7.81 38.45 21.13
CA THR A 309 8.82 38.37 20.07
C THR A 309 10.14 37.89 20.67
N GLU A 310 10.18 36.64 21.15
CA GLU A 310 11.44 36.01 21.50
C GLU A 310 12.11 35.44 20.24
N VAL A 311 13.38 35.80 20.04
CA VAL A 311 14.22 35.19 19.01
C VAL A 311 14.84 33.94 19.60
N TYR A 312 14.15 32.83 19.43
CA TYR A 312 14.76 31.54 19.68
C TYR A 312 15.80 31.24 18.58
N PRO A 313 16.98 30.70 18.91
CA PRO A 313 17.90 30.21 17.90
C PRO A 313 17.15 29.25 16.97
N ALA A 314 17.49 29.26 15.67
CA ALA A 314 16.98 28.23 14.76
C ALA A 314 17.23 26.88 15.44
N ALA A 315 16.19 26.05 15.53
CA ALA A 315 16.36 24.68 16.00
C ALA A 315 17.58 24.14 15.27
N GLU A 316 18.63 23.75 16.01
CA GLU A 316 19.69 22.97 15.40
C GLU A 316 18.96 21.85 14.66
N GLU A 317 19.16 21.79 13.33
CA GLU A 317 18.80 20.63 12.56
C GLU A 317 19.53 19.47 13.24
N GLN A 318 18.87 18.84 14.20
CA GLN A 318 19.19 17.48 14.58
C GLN A 318 18.85 16.71 13.33
N ALA A 319 19.84 16.65 12.42
CA ALA A 319 19.81 15.80 11.27
C ALA A 319 19.27 14.47 11.78
N SER A 320 18.08 14.11 11.29
CA SER A 320 17.55 12.76 11.48
C SER A 320 18.72 11.83 11.23
N PRO A 321 19.12 10.98 12.19
CA PRO A 321 20.40 10.30 12.13
C PRO A 321 20.49 9.64 10.77
N GLN A 322 21.40 10.16 9.93
CA GLN A 322 21.81 9.46 8.74
C GLN A 322 22.13 8.07 9.24
N ALA A 323 21.42 7.07 8.71
CA ALA A 323 21.69 5.68 9.01
C ALA A 323 23.17 5.47 8.68
N LYS A 324 24.01 5.54 9.71
CA LYS A 324 25.43 5.21 9.60
C LYS A 324 25.46 3.75 9.22
N GLY A 325 25.72 3.51 7.93
CA GLY A 325 26.16 2.21 7.47
C GLY A 325 27.35 1.80 8.33
N THR A 326 27.18 0.71 9.06
CA THR A 326 28.29 0.04 9.73
C THR A 326 28.00 -1.46 9.68
N PHE A 327 28.73 -2.11 8.77
CA PHE A 327 28.99 -3.54 8.54
C PHE A 327 27.81 -4.48 8.20
#